data_AF-A0A0B8Q9L3-F1
#
_entry.id   AF-A0A0B8Q9L3-F1
#
_cell.length_a   1.000
_cell.length_b   1.000
_cell.length_c   1.000
_cell.angle_alpha   90.00
_cell.angle_beta   90.00
_cell.angle_gamma   90.00
#
_symmetry.space_group_name_H-M   'P 1'
#
loop_
_entity.id
_entity.type
_entity.pdbx_description
1 polymer ?
#
loop_
_entity_poly.entity_id
_entity_poly.type
_entity_poly.pdbx_seq_one_letter_code
_entity_poly.pdbx_strand_id
1 'polypeptide(L)'
;MGLDAALVNERFTEFMQNNQLSHQQIQFLNQLKRFICQNGRIKIASLYEGQFERTTNGEGLDIFTEEKADELEQLMQPFLMPH
;
A
#
# COMPACT_ATOMS: atom_id res chain seq x y z
N MET A 1 -18.94 7.25 0.20
CA MET A 1 -17.90 7.96 0.97
C MET A 1 -17.96 7.47 2.42
N GLY A 2 -17.28 6.36 2.76
CA GLY A 2 -17.25 5.83 4.13
C GLY A 2 -16.99 4.32 4.20
N LEU A 3 -17.68 3.53 3.37
CA LEU A 3 -17.55 2.07 3.35
C LEU A 3 -16.17 1.63 2.84
N ASP A 4 -15.67 2.26 1.78
CA ASP A 4 -14.37 1.93 1.16
C ASP A 4 -13.20 2.19 2.10
N ALA A 5 -13.25 3.27 2.91
CA ALA A 5 -12.19 3.61 3.85
C ALA A 5 -12.12 2.65 5.04
N ALA A 6 -13.27 2.11 5.49
CA ALA A 6 -13.30 1.10 6.55
C ALA A 6 -12.71 -0.22 6.06
N LEU A 7 -13.10 -0.66 4.86
CA LEU A 7 -12.59 -1.88 4.24
C LEU A 7 -11.07 -1.78 3.97
N VAL A 8 -10.59 -0.65 3.42
CA VAL A 8 -9.15 -0.40 3.25
C VAL A 8 -8.42 -0.48 4.59
N ASN A 9 -8.95 0.14 5.63
CA ASN A 9 -8.32 0.09 6.95
C ASN A 9 -8.23 -1.32 7.52
N GLU A 10 -9.31 -2.10 7.43
CA GLU A 10 -9.35 -3.48 7.91
C GLU A 10 -8.32 -4.35 7.18
N ARG A 11 -8.34 -4.36 5.84
CA ARG A 11 -7.43 -5.18 5.03
C ARG A 11 -5.96 -4.84 5.26
N PHE A 12 -5.61 -3.55 5.28
CA PHE A 12 -4.23 -3.14 5.57
C PHE A 12 -3.81 -3.46 7.01
N THR A 13 -4.72 -3.36 7.98
CA THR A 13 -4.42 -3.70 9.37
C THR A 13 -4.16 -5.19 9.52
N GLU A 14 -4.98 -6.03 8.89
CA GLU A 14 -4.79 -7.48 8.86
C GLU A 14 -3.45 -7.87 8.21
N PHE A 15 -3.12 -7.30 7.04
CA PHE A 15 -1.83 -7.51 6.40
C PHE A 15 -0.66 -7.15 7.32
N MET A 16 -0.73 -6.00 8.00
CA MET A 16 0.30 -5.54 8.93
C MET A 16 0.43 -6.40 10.19
N GLN A 17 -0.65 -7.07 10.63
CA GLN A 17 -0.64 -7.97 11.79
C GLN A 17 -0.11 -9.36 11.43
N ASN A 18 -0.40 -9.83 10.22
CA ASN A 18 -0.01 -11.16 9.74
C ASN A 18 1.43 -11.22 9.23
N ASN A 19 2.04 -10.07 8.93
CA ASN A 19 3.40 -9.98 8.42
C ASN A 19 4.35 -9.33 9.42
N GLN A 20 5.56 -9.91 9.56
CA GLN A 20 6.67 -9.20 10.22
C GLN A 20 7.21 -8.13 9.28
N LEU A 21 7.10 -6.87 9.68
CA LEU A 21 7.43 -5.71 8.86
C LEU A 21 8.51 -4.84 9.50
N SER A 22 9.38 -4.27 8.67
CA SER A 22 10.35 -3.26 9.08
C SER A 22 9.66 -1.91 9.32
N HIS A 23 10.35 -0.99 10.01
CA HIS A 23 9.84 0.35 10.22
C HIS A 23 9.56 1.09 8.89
N GLN A 24 10.41 0.89 7.87
CA GLN A 24 10.24 1.47 6.55
C GLN A 24 8.99 0.94 5.85
N GLN A 25 8.77 -0.38 5.89
CA GLN A 25 7.57 -1.03 5.34
C GLN A 25 6.29 -0.54 6.04
N ILE A 26 6.31 -0.42 7.37
CA ILE A 26 5.17 0.11 8.14
C ILE A 26 4.87 1.56 7.76
N GLN A 27 5.88 2.41 7.57
CA GLN A 27 5.67 3.79 7.12
C GLN A 27 5.07 3.84 5.72
N PHE A 28 5.59 3.03 4.79
CA PHE A 28 5.07 2.91 3.44
C PHE A 28 3.58 2.50 3.43
N LEU A 29 3.22 1.44 4.17
CA LEU A 29 1.83 0.96 4.25
C LEU A 29 0.89 1.99 4.86
N ASN A 30 1.32 2.70 5.90
CA ASN A 30 0.50 3.76 6.49
C ASN A 30 0.27 4.92 5.52
N GLN A 31 1.30 5.29 4.74
CA GLN A 31 1.20 6.31 3.73
C GLN A 31 0.28 5.88 2.58
N LEU A 32 0.40 4.64 2.13
CA LEU A 32 -0.41 4.02 1.09
C LEU A 32 -1.88 3.95 1.50
N LYS A 33 -2.16 3.42 2.68
CA LYS A 33 -3.49 3.35 3.28
C LYS A 33 -4.16 4.72 3.33
N ARG A 34 -3.44 5.75 3.81
CA ARG A 34 -3.93 7.13 3.86
C ARG A 34 -4.22 7.67 2.47
N PHE A 35 -3.35 7.43 1.49
CA PHE A 35 -3.53 7.87 0.12
C PHE A 35 -4.80 7.26 -0.50
N ILE A 36 -4.99 5.95 -0.37
CA ILE A 36 -6.17 5.25 -0.91
C ILE A 36 -7.45 5.74 -0.21
N CYS A 37 -7.44 5.90 1.12
CA CYS A 37 -8.60 6.43 1.85
C CYS A 37 -9.01 7.85 1.42
N GLN A 38 -8.05 8.68 0.98
CA GLN A 38 -8.32 10.06 0.55
C GLN A 38 -8.71 10.16 -0.93
N ASN A 39 -8.04 9.40 -1.80
CA ASN A 39 -8.18 9.54 -3.26
C ASN A 39 -9.08 8.46 -3.87
N GLY A 40 -9.42 7.41 -3.12
CA GLY A 40 -10.22 6.26 -3.54
C GLY A 40 -9.48 5.27 -4.43
N ARG A 41 -8.58 5.74 -5.31
CA ARG A 41 -7.79 4.89 -6.21
C ARG A 41 -6.33 5.35 -6.30
N ILE A 42 -5.47 4.45 -6.78
CA ILE A 42 -4.04 4.70 -6.99
C ILE A 42 -3.56 4.01 -8.27
N LYS A 43 -2.50 4.55 -8.91
CA LYS A 43 -1.78 3.91 -10.00
C LYS A 43 -0.59 3.14 -9.44
N ILE A 44 -0.28 1.96 -9.98
CA ILE A 44 0.85 1.15 -9.50
C ILE A 44 2.19 1.91 -9.59
N ALA A 45 2.40 2.68 -10.67
CA ALA A 45 3.60 3.52 -10.84
C ALA A 45 3.78 4.55 -9.70
N SER A 46 2.69 5.01 -9.09
CA SER A 46 2.77 5.94 -7.97
C SER A 46 3.47 5.36 -6.75
N LEU A 47 3.56 4.03 -6.61
CA LEU A 47 4.29 3.38 -5.52
C LEU A 47 5.80 3.61 -5.59
N TYR A 48 6.31 3.96 -6.75
CA TYR A 48 7.74 4.19 -7.02
C TYR A 48 8.07 5.68 -7.17
N GLU A 49 7.08 6.56 -7.07
CA GLU A 49 7.22 7.99 -7.36
C GLU A 49 6.72 8.89 -6.20
N GLY A 50 7.18 10.15 -6.19
CA GLY A 50 6.58 11.20 -5.38
C GLY A 50 6.76 10.99 -3.87
N GLN A 51 5.66 10.85 -3.13
CA GLN A 51 5.72 10.70 -1.67
C GLN A 51 6.25 9.32 -1.23
N PHE A 52 6.03 8.29 -2.06
CA PHE A 52 6.44 6.91 -1.78
C PHE A 52 7.93 6.71 -2.07
N GLU A 53 8.44 7.34 -3.14
CA GLU A 53 9.86 7.39 -3.46
C GLU A 53 10.69 7.87 -2.26
N ARG A 54 10.23 8.91 -1.55
CA ARG A 54 10.94 9.44 -0.36
C ARG A 54 11.01 8.46 0.81
N THR A 55 10.03 7.57 0.94
CA THR A 55 10.01 6.57 2.02
C THR A 55 10.82 5.33 1.65
N THR A 56 10.85 4.97 0.37
CA THR A 56 11.44 3.74 -0.14
C THR A 56 12.80 3.95 -0.81
N ASN A 57 13.27 5.19 -0.93
CA ASN A 57 14.38 5.57 -1.81
C ASN A 57 14.16 5.13 -3.28
N GLY A 58 12.89 5.15 -3.72
CA GLY A 58 12.49 4.74 -5.06
C GLY A 58 12.28 3.24 -5.25
N GLU A 59 12.53 2.41 -4.23
CA GLU A 59 12.34 0.95 -4.32
C GLU A 59 10.87 0.52 -4.32
N GLY A 60 9.93 1.36 -3.87
CA GLY A 60 8.50 1.06 -3.91
C GLY A 60 8.14 -0.27 -3.23
N LEU A 61 7.63 -1.25 -3.98
CA LEU A 61 7.31 -2.59 -3.47
C LEU A 61 8.55 -3.48 -3.28
N ASP A 62 9.69 -3.13 -3.85
CA ASP A 62 10.91 -3.95 -3.79
C ASP A 62 11.54 -3.94 -2.39
N ILE A 63 11.07 -3.07 -1.49
CA ILE A 63 11.41 -3.11 -0.06
C ILE A 63 10.80 -4.33 0.66
N PHE A 64 9.84 -5.03 0.03
CA PHE A 64 9.19 -6.23 0.54
C PHE A 64 9.81 -7.48 -0.09
N THR A 65 9.61 -8.63 0.54
CA THR A 65 9.89 -9.92 -0.12
C THR A 65 8.86 -10.15 -1.23
N GLU A 66 9.22 -10.92 -2.27
CA GLU A 66 8.34 -11.24 -3.41
C GLU A 66 6.95 -11.71 -2.94
N GLU A 67 6.90 -12.65 -2.00
CA GLU A 67 5.65 -13.16 -1.41
C GLU A 67 4.77 -12.06 -0.79
N LYS A 68 5.37 -11.07 -0.11
CA LYS A 68 4.65 -9.97 0.54
C LYS A 68 4.25 -8.89 -0.46
N ALA A 69 5.07 -8.67 -1.48
CA ALA A 69 4.76 -7.75 -2.57
C ALA A 69 3.53 -8.26 -3.34
N ASP A 70 3.51 -9.56 -3.68
CA ASP A 70 2.37 -10.20 -4.35
C ASP A 70 1.09 -10.13 -3.51
N GLU A 71 1.17 -10.43 -2.21
CA GLU A 71 0.03 -10.31 -1.29
C GLU A 71 -0.48 -8.87 -1.22
N LEU A 72 0.42 -7.88 -1.16
CA LEU A 72 0.07 -6.47 -1.12
C LEU A 72 -0.56 -6.01 -2.44
N GLU A 73 -0.04 -6.45 -3.58
CA GLU A 73 -0.63 -6.15 -4.89
C GLU A 73 -2.05 -6.72 -5.02
N GLN A 74 -2.27 -7.95 -4.57
CA GLN A 74 -3.60 -8.56 -4.53
C GLN A 74 -4.56 -7.77 -3.63
N LEU A 75 -4.09 -7.36 -2.45
CA LEU A 75 -4.85 -6.50 -1.54
C LEU A 75 -5.21 -5.16 -2.19
N MET A 76 -4.30 -4.61 -3.00
CA MET A 76 -4.47 -3.34 -3.68
C MET A 76 -5.37 -3.40 -4.92
N GLN A 77 -5.56 -4.56 -5.55
CA GLN A 77 -6.29 -4.68 -6.82
C GLN A 77 -7.63 -3.94 -6.89
N PRO A 78 -8.51 -3.96 -5.86
CA PRO A 78 -9.77 -3.23 -5.90
C PRO A 78 -9.62 -1.71 -6.02
N PHE A 79 -8.46 -1.19 -5.60
CA PHE A 79 -8.15 0.25 -5.54
C PHE A 79 -7.24 0.71 -6.69
N LEU A 80 -6.72 -0.22 -7.50
CA LEU A 80 -5.92 0.15 -8.66
C LEU A 80 -6.79 0.83 -9.72
N MET A 81 -6.25 1.88 -10.35
CA MET A 81 -6.86 2.44 -11.56
C MET A 81 -6.74 1.41 -12.69
N PRO A 82 -7.82 1.17 -13.46
CA PRO A 82 -7.72 0.38 -14.67
C PRO A 82 -6.72 1.05 -15.64
N HIS A 83 -5.90 0.23 -16.30
CA HIS A 83 -4.96 0.68 -17.33
C HIS A 83 -5.69 1.29 -18.53
#